data_AF-A0A837DEW3-F1
#
_entry.id   AF-A0A837DEW3-F1
#
_cell.length_a   1.000
_cell.length_b   1.000
_cell.length_c   1.000
_cell.angle_alpha   90.00
_cell.angle_beta   90.00
_cell.angle_gamma   90.00
#
_symmetry.space_group_name_H-M   'P 1'
#
loop_
_entity.id
_entity.type
_entity.pdbx_description
1 polymer ?
#
loop_
_entity_poly.entity_id
_entity_poly.type
_entity_poly.pdbx_seq_one_letter_code
_entity_poly.pdbx_strand_id
1 'polypeptide(L)'
;MCDTARNNNRRPETGTAFTALCSTTVTPHPDDGDTVKGTCFAPACQVCTILLARAMNWNDGELGQLVQTFHWTHADIALLATALDITRSEARRLLTAWTDAAK
;
A
#
# COMPACT_ATOMS: atom_id res chain seq x y z
N MET A 1 4.92 2.31 4.60
CA MET A 1 5.62 2.72 3.35
C MET A 1 5.02 4.04 2.85
N CYS A 2 5.85 5.00 2.47
CA CYS A 2 5.41 6.34 2.05
C CYS A 2 6.23 6.85 0.86
N ASP A 3 5.65 7.77 0.10
CA ASP A 3 6.38 8.59 -0.88
C ASP A 3 7.08 9.73 -0.13
N THR A 4 8.42 9.74 -0.14
CA THR A 4 9.20 10.77 0.55
C THR A 4 9.08 12.14 -0.11
N ALA A 5 8.86 12.21 -1.42
CA ALA A 5 8.66 13.47 -2.12
C ALA A 5 7.34 14.13 -1.72
N ARG A 6 6.28 13.34 -1.56
CA ARG A 6 4.97 13.81 -1.06
C ARG A 6 4.97 14.17 0.42
N ASN A 7 5.94 13.69 1.19
CA ASN A 7 6.12 14.02 2.61
C ASN A 7 7.20 15.10 2.81
N ASN A 8 7.24 16.13 1.95
CA ASN A 8 8.16 17.27 2.03
C ASN A 8 9.66 16.86 2.04
N ASN A 9 10.01 15.78 1.34
CA ASN A 9 11.35 15.16 1.39
C ASN A 9 11.78 14.74 2.81
N ARG A 10 10.83 14.58 3.74
CA ARG A 10 11.09 14.13 5.10
C ARG A 10 10.91 12.63 5.20
N ARG A 11 11.73 12.04 6.06
CA ARG A 11 11.55 10.65 6.48
C ARG A 11 10.49 10.60 7.58
N PRO A 12 9.74 9.50 7.72
CA PRO A 12 8.90 9.28 8.90
C PRO A 12 9.71 9.42 10.18
N GLU A 13 9.16 10.14 11.16
CA GLU A 13 9.77 10.40 12.46
C GLU A 13 8.80 10.00 13.57
N THR A 14 9.32 9.54 14.70
CA THR A 14 8.54 9.18 15.89
C THR A 14 7.63 10.33 16.32
N GLY A 15 6.35 10.05 16.56
CA GLY A 15 5.38 11.04 17.00
C GLY A 15 4.96 12.06 15.94
N THR A 16 5.48 11.96 14.70
CA THR A 16 5.10 12.84 13.58
C THR A 16 4.28 12.07 12.56
N ALA A 17 3.08 12.58 12.27
CA ALA A 17 2.20 11.97 11.28
C ALA A 17 2.79 12.09 9.86
N PHE A 18 2.62 11.04 9.05
CA PHE A 18 2.91 11.06 7.61
C PHE A 18 1.81 10.35 6.84
N THR A 19 1.66 10.67 5.55
CA THR A 19 0.70 9.98 4.68
C THR A 19 1.39 8.86 3.91
N ALA A 20 0.90 7.64 4.12
CA ALA A 20 1.36 6.44 3.42
C ALA A 20 0.87 6.40 1.97
N LEU A 21 1.44 5.50 1.15
CA LEU A 21 1.02 5.35 -0.25
C LEU A 21 -0.47 5.03 -0.41
N CYS A 22 -1.06 4.32 0.55
CA CYS A 22 -2.50 4.00 0.57
C CYS A 22 -3.40 5.19 0.97
N SER A 23 -2.88 6.41 1.06
CA SER A 23 -3.58 7.62 1.50
C SER A 23 -4.00 7.65 2.98
N THR A 24 -3.61 6.64 3.77
CA THR A 24 -3.80 6.67 5.22
C THR A 24 -2.72 7.52 5.89
N THR A 25 -3.13 8.45 6.76
CA THR A 25 -2.23 9.17 7.65
C THR A 25 -1.96 8.33 8.91
N VAL A 26 -0.69 8.10 9.21
CA VAL A 26 -0.23 7.27 10.33
C VAL A 26 0.85 8.01 11.12
N THR A 27 0.94 7.74 12.41
CA THR A 27 1.93 8.34 13.32
C THR A 27 2.74 7.22 13.97
N PRO A 28 4.05 7.08 13.69
CA PRO A 28 4.88 6.05 14.30
C PRO A 28 4.94 6.19 15.82
N HIS A 29 4.69 5.09 16.54
CA HIS A 29 4.77 5.06 18.00
C HIS A 29 5.80 4.04 18.50
N PRO A 30 6.63 4.35 19.53
CA PRO A 30 7.64 3.43 20.04
C PRO A 30 7.06 2.11 20.55
N ASP A 31 5.89 2.17 21.21
CA ASP A 31 5.24 1.01 21.82
C ASP A 31 4.73 0.00 20.78
N ASP A 32 4.58 0.41 19.53
CA ASP A 32 4.12 -0.44 18.42
C ASP A 32 5.31 -1.12 17.69
N GLY A 33 6.55 -0.86 18.11
CA GLY A 33 7.75 -1.38 17.47
C GLY A 33 8.09 -0.70 16.13
N ASP A 34 7.44 0.44 15.82
CA ASP A 34 7.59 1.18 14.56
C ASP A 34 8.92 1.93 14.42
N THR A 35 9.55 2.26 15.54
CA THR A 35 10.62 3.27 15.60
C THR A 35 12.02 2.64 15.64
N VAL A 36 12.11 1.33 15.88
CA VAL A 36 13.38 0.58 15.93
C VAL A 36 13.44 -0.36 14.73
N LYS A 37 14.57 -0.34 14.01
CA LYS A 37 14.77 -1.24 12.86
C LYS A 37 14.79 -2.70 13.33
N GLY A 38 14.07 -3.56 12.62
CA GLY A 38 14.01 -5.00 12.92
C GLY A 38 12.96 -5.39 13.97
N THR A 39 12.18 -4.44 14.50
CA THR A 39 11.10 -4.72 15.48
C THR A 39 9.71 -4.50 14.91
N CYS A 40 9.58 -4.11 13.64
CA CYS A 40 8.29 -3.99 12.98
C CYS A 40 7.79 -5.39 12.56
N PHE A 41 6.99 -6.02 13.43
CA PHE A 41 6.39 -7.34 13.18
C PHE A 41 4.98 -7.25 12.59
N ALA A 42 4.44 -6.03 12.44
CA ALA A 42 3.17 -5.81 11.79
C ALA A 42 3.24 -6.27 10.31
N PRO A 43 2.16 -6.87 9.77
CA PRO A 43 2.13 -7.27 8.38
C PRO A 43 2.25 -6.05 7.46
N ALA A 44 2.88 -6.24 6.30
CA ALA A 44 2.97 -5.19 5.29
C ALA A 44 1.57 -4.78 4.81
N CYS A 45 1.33 -3.47 4.67
CA CYS A 45 0.09 -2.97 4.10
C CYS A 45 0.00 -3.34 2.62
N GLN A 46 -0.87 -4.30 2.28
CA GLN A 46 -1.07 -4.79 0.92
C GLN A 46 -1.41 -3.69 -0.11
N VAL A 47 -2.21 -2.69 0.27
CA VAL A 47 -2.51 -1.53 -0.60
C VAL A 47 -1.25 -0.72 -0.88
N CYS A 48 -0.43 -0.45 0.13
CA CYS A 48 0.85 0.21 -0.11
C CYS A 48 1.74 -0.65 -1.02
N THR A 49 1.83 -1.95 -0.75
CA THR A 49 2.69 -2.89 -1.49
C THR A 49 2.33 -2.94 -2.97
N ILE A 50 1.03 -3.04 -3.31
CA ILE A 50 0.61 -3.06 -4.72
C ILE A 50 0.88 -1.72 -5.42
N LEU A 51 0.68 -0.59 -4.72
CA LEU A 51 0.94 0.74 -5.26
C LEU A 51 2.43 0.97 -5.52
N LEU A 52 3.31 0.46 -4.67
CA LEU A 52 4.75 0.49 -4.90
C LEU A 52 5.13 -0.34 -6.12
N ALA A 53 4.67 -1.59 -6.21
CA ALA A 53 4.97 -2.46 -7.35
C ALA A 53 4.53 -1.81 -8.67
N ARG A 54 3.34 -1.21 -8.69
CA ARG A 54 2.84 -0.44 -9.85
C ARG A 54 3.73 0.77 -10.15
N ALA A 55 4.15 1.54 -9.14
CA ALA A 55 5.05 2.68 -9.33
C ALA A 55 6.44 2.27 -9.83
N MET A 56 6.85 1.02 -9.55
CA MET A 56 8.07 0.40 -10.08
C MET A 56 7.88 -0.20 -11.48
N ASN A 57 6.71 0.00 -12.12
CA ASN A 57 6.36 -0.49 -13.46
C ASN A 57 6.36 -2.03 -13.58
N TRP A 58 5.95 -2.74 -12.53
CA TRP A 58 5.66 -4.17 -12.64
C TRP A 58 4.56 -4.40 -13.66
N ASN A 59 4.66 -5.48 -14.42
CA ASN A 59 3.66 -5.85 -15.41
C ASN A 59 2.41 -6.48 -14.74
N ASP A 60 1.31 -6.57 -15.50
CA ASP A 60 0.03 -7.04 -14.97
C ASP A 60 0.08 -8.47 -14.39
N GLY A 61 0.91 -9.36 -14.95
CA GLY A 61 1.10 -10.72 -14.43
C GLY A 61 1.86 -10.74 -13.10
N GLU A 62 2.94 -9.94 -12.98
CA GLU A 62 3.68 -9.76 -11.73
C GLU A 62 2.79 -9.14 -10.63
N LEU A 63 2.00 -8.12 -10.99
CA LEU A 63 1.01 -7.53 -10.09
C LEU A 63 -0.04 -8.56 -9.67
N GLY A 64 -0.51 -9.40 -10.59
CA GLY A 64 -1.46 -10.47 -10.32
C GLY A 64 -0.95 -11.51 -9.34
N GLN A 65 0.30 -11.95 -9.49
CA GLN A 65 0.95 -12.87 -8.54
C GLN A 65 1.02 -12.25 -7.15
N LEU A 66 1.37 -10.96 -7.06
CA LEU A 66 1.43 -10.22 -5.80
C LEU A 66 0.03 -10.07 -5.16
N VAL A 67 -1.00 -9.72 -5.94
CA VAL A 67 -2.39 -9.63 -5.48
C VAL A 67 -2.84 -10.93 -4.81
N GLN A 68 -2.47 -12.09 -5.36
CA GLN A 68 -2.84 -13.41 -4.84
C GLN A 68 -2.20 -13.76 -3.49
N THR A 69 -1.12 -13.08 -3.07
CA THR A 69 -0.49 -13.30 -1.76
C THR A 69 -1.23 -12.64 -0.59
N PHE A 70 -2.19 -11.77 -0.87
CA PHE A 70 -2.86 -10.93 0.10
C PHE A 70 -4.34 -11.28 0.28
N HIS A 71 -4.87 -10.99 1.48
CA HIS A 71 -6.30 -11.12 1.76
C HIS A 71 -6.99 -9.76 1.61
N TRP A 72 -7.61 -9.53 0.45
CA TRP A 72 -8.27 -8.25 0.13
C TRP A 72 -9.64 -8.11 0.79
N THR A 73 -9.77 -7.16 1.71
CA THR A 73 -11.05 -6.81 2.31
C THR A 73 -11.77 -5.72 1.52
N HIS A 74 -13.05 -5.48 1.84
CA HIS A 74 -13.78 -4.35 1.29
C HIS A 74 -13.16 -2.98 1.64
N ALA A 75 -12.49 -2.87 2.78
CA ALA A 75 -11.81 -1.66 3.20
C ALA A 75 -10.55 -1.41 2.35
N ASP A 76 -9.78 -2.47 2.05
CA ASP A 76 -8.58 -2.36 1.22
C ASP A 76 -8.90 -1.93 -0.21
N ILE A 77 -9.96 -2.49 -0.79
CA ILE A 77 -10.40 -2.10 -2.14
C ILE A 77 -10.85 -0.63 -2.15
N ALA A 78 -11.46 -0.15 -1.06
CA ALA A 78 -11.82 1.26 -0.93
C ALA A 78 -10.59 2.16 -0.84
N LEU A 79 -9.61 1.78 -0.01
CA LEU A 79 -8.35 2.52 0.13
C LEU A 79 -7.58 2.55 -1.18
N LEU A 80 -7.49 1.43 -1.90
CA LEU A 80 -6.87 1.37 -3.22
C LEU A 80 -7.57 2.30 -4.22
N ALA A 81 -8.90 2.30 -4.23
CA ALA A 81 -9.68 3.19 -5.09
C ALA A 81 -9.38 4.66 -4.80
N THR A 82 -9.38 5.06 -3.52
CA THR A 82 -9.01 6.41 -3.09
C THR A 82 -7.58 6.77 -3.50
N ALA A 83 -6.62 5.88 -3.28
CA ALA A 83 -5.21 6.15 -3.60
C ALA A 83 -4.93 6.26 -5.10
N LEU A 84 -5.78 5.65 -5.94
CA LEU A 84 -5.71 5.70 -7.40
C LEU A 84 -6.62 6.74 -8.03
N ASP A 85 -7.43 7.45 -7.24
CA ASP A 85 -8.46 8.39 -7.71
C ASP A 85 -9.45 7.74 -8.70
N ILE A 86 -9.94 6.54 -8.37
CA ILE A 86 -10.92 5.78 -9.14
C ILE A 86 -12.06 5.31 -8.25
N THR A 87 -13.13 4.77 -8.85
CA THR A 87 -14.23 4.17 -8.09
C THR A 87 -13.84 2.82 -7.49
N ARG A 88 -14.53 2.42 -6.41
CA ARG A 88 -14.37 1.08 -5.81
C ARG A 88 -14.62 -0.05 -6.81
N SER A 89 -15.55 0.15 -7.74
CA SER A 89 -15.88 -0.81 -8.80
C SER A 89 -14.73 -0.97 -9.80
N GLU A 90 -14.09 0.14 -10.18
CA GLU A 90 -12.90 0.11 -11.05
C GLU A 90 -11.71 -0.54 -10.36
N ALA A 91 -11.46 -0.22 -9.08
CA ALA A 91 -10.39 -0.86 -8.31
C ALA A 91 -10.60 -2.38 -8.22
N ARG A 92 -11.84 -2.85 -8.02
CA ARG A 92 -12.16 -4.28 -8.03
C ARG A 92 -11.88 -4.92 -9.39
N ARG A 93 -12.30 -4.28 -10.49
CA ARG A 93 -12.03 -4.78 -11.85
C ARG A 93 -10.54 -4.85 -12.14
N LEU A 94 -9.77 -3.87 -11.68
CA LEU A 94 -8.32 -3.83 -11.84
C LEU A 94 -7.63 -5.00 -11.13
N LEU A 95 -8.00 -5.25 -9.87
CA LEU A 95 -7.48 -6.40 -9.11
C LEU A 95 -7.82 -7.74 -9.79
N THR A 96 -9.04 -7.88 -10.32
CA THR A 96 -9.45 -9.07 -11.08
C THR A 96 -8.63 -9.21 -12.36
N ALA A 97 -8.45 -8.15 -13.13
CA ALA A 97 -7.68 -8.16 -14.37
C ALA A 97 -6.22 -8.58 -14.13
N TRP A 98 -5.57 -8.04 -13.09
CA TRP A 98 -4.23 -8.48 -12.69
C TRP A 98 -4.20 -9.95 -12.29
N THR A 99 -5.15 -10.39 -11.46
CA THR A 99 -5.24 -11.80 -11.04
C THR A 99 -5.41 -12.75 -12.24
N ASP A 100 -6.19 -12.36 -13.25
CA ASP A 100 -6.38 -13.15 -14.46
C ASP A 100 -5.14 -13.18 -15.36
N ALA A 101 -4.37 -12.09 -15.41
CA ALA A 101 -3.13 -12.00 -16.17
C ALA A 101 -1.97 -12.84 -15.57
N ALA A 102 -2.10 -13.29 -14.33
CA ALA A 102 -1.13 -14.15 -13.66
C ALA A 102 -1.32 -15.66 -13.92
N LYS A 103 -2.37 -16.04 -14.66
CA LYS A 103 -2.67 -17.43 -15.05
C LYS A 103 -1.95 -17.80 -16.34
#